data_AF-A0AAD8E8A4-F1
#
_entry.id   AF-A0AAD8E8A4-F1
#
_cell.length_a   1.000
_cell.length_b   1.000
_cell.length_c   1.000
_cell.angle_alpha   90.00
_cell.angle_beta   90.00
_cell.angle_gamma   90.00
#
_symmetry.space_group_name_H-M   'P 1'
#
loop_
_entity.id
_entity.type
_entity.pdbx_description
1 polymer ?
#
loop_
_entity_poly.entity_id
_entity_poly.type
_entity_poly.pdbx_seq_one_letter_code
_entity_poly.pdbx_strand_id
1 'polypeptide(L)'
;MDRQQLQKFIQYLISEHHTEVLPTAQKLADEILQQRSEINQIPGAPDPTAGASADDDHSWHLDEEQVCEQVKSYLSQGSYYNANKQLNSLFAKVREMLRARDSNGARMLTLITEQFPVGSKTDLVEDARHSHDR
;
A
#
# COMPACT_ATOMS: atom_id res chain seq x y z
N MET A 1 -18.59 8.78 12.34
CA MET A 1 -18.70 10.25 12.29
C MET A 1 -20.08 10.57 11.75
N ASP A 2 -20.85 11.46 12.39
CA ASP A 2 -22.12 11.91 11.78
C ASP A 2 -21.90 13.05 10.77
N ARG A 3 -22.91 13.35 9.95
CA ARG A 3 -22.85 14.40 8.93
C ARG A 3 -22.46 15.76 9.51
N GLN A 4 -22.90 16.07 10.73
CA GLN A 4 -22.68 17.36 11.36
C GLN A 4 -21.24 17.49 11.87
N GLN A 5 -20.67 16.40 12.39
CA GLN A 5 -19.27 16.30 12.78
C GLN A 5 -18.34 16.39 11.57
N LEU A 6 -18.69 15.74 10.45
CA LEU A 6 -17.92 15.82 9.21
C LEU A 6 -17.92 17.26 8.65
N GLN A 7 -19.07 17.92 8.66
CA GLN A 7 -19.17 19.33 8.25
C GLN A 7 -18.31 20.24 9.11
N LYS A 8 -18.32 20.05 10.44
CA LYS A 8 -17.43 20.81 11.35
C LYS A 8 -15.96 20.53 11.02
N PHE A 9 -15.58 19.26 10.88
CA PHE A 9 -14.20 18.88 10.54
C PHE A 9 -13.70 19.59 9.28
N ILE A 10 -14.47 19.53 8.18
CA ILE A 10 -14.12 20.21 6.92
C ILE A 10 -14.05 21.73 7.12
N GLN A 11 -15.00 22.32 7.86
CA GLN A 11 -15.02 23.76 8.13
C GLN A 11 -13.75 24.22 8.86
N TYR A 12 -13.29 23.47 9.86
CA TYR A 12 -12.07 23.78 10.61
C TYR A 12 -10.82 23.55 9.76
N LEU A 13 -10.77 22.46 8.99
CA LEU A 13 -9.64 22.17 8.08
C LEU A 13 -9.45 23.29 7.04
N ILE A 14 -10.54 23.77 6.45
CA ILE A 14 -10.48 24.91 5.53
C ILE A 14 -10.03 26.16 6.27
N SER A 15 -10.51 26.43 7.48
CA SER A 15 -10.10 27.63 8.22
C SER A 15 -8.60 27.66 8.51
N GLU A 16 -8.02 26.52 8.89
CA GLU A 16 -6.60 26.40 9.23
C GLU A 16 -5.70 26.42 7.98
N HIS A 17 -6.13 25.80 6.87
CA HIS A 17 -5.31 25.62 5.66
C HIS A 17 -5.91 26.26 4.39
N HIS A 18 -6.68 27.35 4.53
CA HIS A 18 -7.46 27.95 3.44
C HIS A 18 -6.66 28.27 2.18
N THR A 19 -5.39 28.70 2.32
CA THR A 19 -4.51 29.05 1.19
C THR A 19 -4.09 27.86 0.35
N GLU A 20 -4.08 26.65 0.92
CA GLU A 20 -3.63 25.42 0.25
C GLU A 20 -4.83 24.56 -0.17
N VAL A 21 -5.84 24.48 0.70
CA VAL A 21 -7.00 23.60 0.51
C VAL A 21 -7.97 24.16 -0.53
N LEU A 22 -8.28 25.46 -0.51
CA LEU A 22 -9.31 26.02 -1.41
C LEU A 22 -8.91 26.00 -2.89
N PRO A 23 -7.69 26.43 -3.28
CA PRO A 23 -7.30 26.39 -4.69
C PRO A 23 -7.27 24.95 -5.24
N THR A 24 -6.79 24.01 -4.44
CA THR A 24 -6.75 22.58 -4.79
C THR A 24 -8.15 21.99 -4.91
N ALA A 25 -9.02 22.26 -3.93
CA ALA A 25 -10.41 21.80 -3.94
C ALA A 25 -11.19 22.37 -5.13
N GLN A 26 -10.97 23.63 -5.49
CA GLN A 26 -11.60 24.25 -6.66
C GLN A 26 -11.12 23.59 -7.96
N LYS A 27 -9.80 23.41 -8.13
CA LYS A 27 -9.23 22.71 -9.28
C LYS A 27 -9.86 21.31 -9.45
N LEU A 28 -9.92 20.53 -8.36
CA LEU A 28 -10.51 19.20 -8.38
C LEU A 28 -12.02 19.24 -8.70
N ALA A 29 -12.76 20.20 -8.17
CA ALA A 29 -14.17 20.39 -8.49
C ALA A 29 -14.38 20.70 -9.98
N ASP A 30 -13.56 21.57 -10.55
CA ASP A 30 -13.60 21.92 -11.96
C ASP A 30 -13.29 20.70 -12.85
N GLU A 31 -12.33 19.86 -12.45
CA GLU A 31 -12.01 18.61 -13.15
C GLU A 31 -13.15 17.58 -13.07
N ILE A 32 -13.80 17.42 -11.92
CA ILE A 32 -14.94 16.51 -11.75
C ILE A 32 -16.13 16.96 -12.62
N LEU A 33 -16.38 18.26 -12.71
CA LEU A 33 -17.44 18.82 -13.55
C LEU A 33 -17.19 18.59 -15.06
N GLN A 34 -15.94 18.36 -15.47
CA GLN A 34 -15.59 18.03 -16.83
C GLN A 34 -15.75 16.53 -17.10
N GLN A 35 -16.80 16.16 -17.85
CA GLN A 35 -17.13 14.76 -18.18
C GLN A 35 -16.00 13.94 -18.83
N ARG A 36 -15.02 14.59 -19.47
CA ARG A 36 -13.88 13.91 -20.13
C ARG A 36 -12.60 13.90 -19.30
N SER A 37 -12.62 14.45 -18.09
CA SER A 37 -11.44 14.46 -17.22
C SER A 37 -11.06 13.04 -16.77
N GLU A 38 -9.77 12.81 -16.58
CA GLU A 38 -9.21 11.55 -16.09
C GLU A 38 -9.79 11.16 -14.72
N ILE A 39 -10.12 12.14 -13.88
CA ILE A 39 -10.71 11.91 -12.55
C ILE A 39 -12.05 11.16 -12.61
N ASN A 40 -12.79 11.28 -13.72
CA ASN A 40 -14.07 10.61 -13.94
C ASN A 40 -13.91 9.23 -14.60
N GLN A 41 -12.71 8.86 -15.05
CA GLN A 41 -12.43 7.55 -15.65
C GLN A 41 -12.21 6.46 -14.59
N ILE A 42 -11.92 6.86 -13.36
CA ILE A 42 -11.59 5.96 -12.24
C ILE A 42 -12.76 6.01 -11.24
N PRO A 43 -13.27 4.85 -10.78
CA PRO A 43 -14.23 4.81 -9.68
C PRO A 43 -13.67 5.52 -8.43
N GLY A 44 -14.50 6.31 -7.76
CA GLY A 44 -14.11 6.98 -6.52
C GLY A 44 -13.71 5.97 -5.44
N ALA A 45 -12.79 6.37 -4.56
CA ALA A 45 -12.43 5.54 -3.41
C ALA A 45 -13.67 5.24 -2.56
N PRO A 46 -13.81 4.00 -2.04
CA PRO A 46 -14.91 3.65 -1.14
C PRO A 46 -14.89 4.56 0.10
N ASP A 47 -16.07 4.92 0.61
CA ASP A 47 -16.23 5.84 1.74
C ASP A 47 -15.42 5.34 2.96
N PRO A 48 -14.38 6.08 3.41
CA PRO A 48 -13.51 5.67 4.51
C PRO A 48 -14.24 5.65 5.87
N THR A 49 -15.47 6.18 5.93
CA THR A 49 -16.32 6.22 7.14
C THR A 49 -17.48 5.23 7.12
N ALA A 50 -17.78 4.62 5.97
CA ALA A 50 -18.94 3.73 5.82
C ALA A 50 -18.72 2.32 6.40
N GLY A 51 -17.46 1.90 6.58
CA GLY A 51 -17.16 0.48 6.84
C GLY A 51 -17.50 -0.38 5.62
N ALA A 52 -16.81 -1.51 5.45
CA ALA A 52 -17.07 -2.40 4.32
C ALA A 52 -18.50 -2.94 4.40
N SER A 53 -19.29 -2.79 3.33
CA SER A 53 -20.48 -3.62 3.13
C SER A 53 -20.00 -5.07 3.00
N ALA A 54 -20.56 -5.98 3.80
CA ALA A 54 -20.09 -7.36 3.90
C ALA A 54 -20.19 -8.15 2.57
N ASP A 55 -20.97 -7.65 1.60
CA ASP A 55 -21.22 -8.29 0.31
C ASP A 55 -20.51 -7.61 -0.88
N ASP A 56 -19.81 -6.48 -0.68
CA ASP A 56 -19.17 -5.77 -1.80
C ASP A 56 -17.75 -6.30 -2.04
N ASP A 57 -17.35 -6.46 -3.31
CA ASP A 57 -16.04 -6.98 -3.67
C ASP A 57 -14.96 -6.01 -3.15
N HIS A 58 -14.10 -6.47 -2.25
CA HIS A 58 -13.12 -5.65 -1.52
C HIS A 58 -11.93 -5.25 -2.42
N SER A 59 -12.20 -4.63 -3.56
CA SER A 59 -11.18 -4.22 -4.53
C SER A 59 -10.57 -2.87 -4.14
N TRP A 60 -9.80 -2.85 -3.06
CA TRP A 60 -8.98 -1.70 -2.69
C TRP A 60 -7.90 -1.45 -3.75
N HIS A 61 -7.71 -0.20 -4.14
CA HIS A 61 -6.59 0.18 -4.99
C HIS A 61 -5.28 0.03 -4.20
N LEU A 62 -4.42 -0.89 -4.63
CA LEU A 62 -3.13 -1.17 -4.03
C LEU A 62 -2.05 -0.41 -4.81
N ASP A 63 -1.36 0.53 -4.15
CA ASP A 63 -0.16 1.15 -4.70
C ASP A 63 1.01 0.16 -4.60
N GLU A 64 1.25 -0.56 -5.69
CA GLU A 64 2.25 -1.63 -5.73
C GLU A 64 3.68 -1.10 -5.56
N GLU A 65 3.95 0.11 -6.08
CA GLU A 65 5.26 0.76 -5.99
C GLU A 65 5.60 1.09 -4.54
N GLN A 66 4.66 1.74 -3.84
CA GLN A 66 4.84 2.08 -2.43
C GLN A 66 5.01 0.84 -1.54
N VAL A 67 4.24 -0.22 -1.80
CA VAL A 67 4.37 -1.49 -1.06
C VAL A 67 5.76 -2.09 -1.25
N CYS A 68 6.27 -2.11 -2.49
CA CYS A 68 7.61 -2.61 -2.78
C CYS A 68 8.70 -1.79 -2.07
N GLU A 69 8.64 -0.47 -2.14
CA GLU A 69 9.59 0.42 -1.47
C GLU A 69 9.60 0.22 0.05
N GLN A 70 8.42 0.08 0.65
CA GLN A 70 8.28 -0.11 2.09
C GLN A 70 8.88 -1.46 2.54
N VAL A 71 8.62 -2.54 1.79
CA VAL A 71 9.22 -3.85 2.06
C VAL A 71 10.74 -3.81 1.87
N LYS A 72 11.23 -3.18 0.80
CA LYS A 72 12.67 -2.96 0.58
C LYS A 72 13.30 -2.18 1.73
N SER A 73 12.62 -1.17 2.27
CA SER A 73 13.08 -0.39 3.42
C SER A 73 13.24 -1.27 4.66
N TYR A 74 12.26 -2.14 4.95
CA TYR A 74 12.36 -3.07 6.08
C TYR A 74 13.50 -4.07 5.91
N LEU A 75 13.73 -4.57 4.70
CA LEU A 75 14.83 -5.51 4.43
C LEU A 75 16.21 -4.82 4.46
N SER A 76 16.29 -3.59 3.94
CA SER A 76 17.54 -2.81 3.87
C SER A 76 18.00 -2.30 5.24
N GLN A 77 17.06 -2.08 6.16
CA GLN A 77 17.40 -1.73 7.54
C GLN A 77 18.15 -2.87 8.24
N GLY A 78 18.12 -4.11 7.74
CA GLY A 78 18.81 -5.24 8.35
C GLY A 78 18.05 -5.81 9.55
N SER A 79 18.65 -6.76 10.28
CA SER A 79 17.97 -7.56 11.31
C SER A 79 17.64 -6.81 12.61
N TYR A 80 17.42 -5.49 12.57
CA TYR A 80 16.89 -4.76 13.73
C TYR A 80 15.51 -5.31 14.08
N TYR A 81 15.33 -5.58 15.37
CA TYR A 81 14.11 -6.17 15.95
C TYR A 81 12.82 -5.51 15.45
N ASN A 82 12.84 -4.19 15.22
CA ASN A 82 11.69 -3.43 14.77
C ASN A 82 11.31 -3.69 13.30
N ALA A 83 12.28 -3.83 12.40
CA ALA A 83 12.04 -4.12 10.98
C ALA A 83 11.46 -5.53 10.79
N ASN A 84 12.00 -6.51 11.53
CA ASN A 84 11.45 -7.86 11.57
C ASN A 84 10.00 -7.89 12.11
N LYS A 85 9.69 -7.08 13.13
CA LYS A 85 8.33 -6.98 13.66
C LYS A 85 7.37 -6.38 12.63
N GLN A 86 7.81 -5.37 11.87
CA GLN A 86 7.02 -4.74 10.82
C GLN A 86 6.74 -5.71 9.65
N LEU A 87 7.75 -6.45 9.18
CA LEU A 87 7.58 -7.51 8.18
C LEU A 87 6.61 -8.60 8.64
N ASN A 88 6.76 -9.09 9.87
CA ASN A 88 5.84 -10.09 10.42
C ASN A 88 4.40 -9.57 10.53
N SER A 89 4.24 -8.29 10.88
CA SER A 89 2.91 -7.64 10.91
C SER A 89 2.30 -7.56 9.51
N LEU A 90 3.12 -7.30 8.49
CA LEU A 90 2.68 -7.26 7.10
C LEU A 90 2.19 -8.64 6.62
N PHE A 91 2.94 -9.71 6.91
CA PHE A 91 2.50 -11.08 6.63
C PHE A 91 1.23 -11.47 7.39
N ALA A 92 1.08 -11.04 8.64
CA ALA A 92 -0.14 -11.27 9.41
C ALA A 92 -1.35 -10.59 8.74
N LYS A 93 -1.16 -9.39 8.19
CA LYS A 93 -2.19 -8.65 7.46
C LYS A 93 -2.54 -9.33 6.13
N VAL A 94 -1.55 -9.81 5.37
CA VAL A 94 -1.76 -10.65 4.18
C VAL A 94 -2.58 -11.89 4.49
N ARG A 95 -2.25 -12.59 5.58
CA ARG A 95 -2.98 -13.79 6.00
C ARG A 95 -4.44 -13.48 6.30
N GLU A 96 -4.72 -12.34 6.92
CA GLU A 96 -6.10 -11.94 7.22
C GLU A 96 -6.86 -11.55 5.95
N MET A 97 -6.21 -10.87 5.00
CA MET A 97 -6.79 -10.59 3.68
C MET A 97 -7.16 -11.87 2.94
N LEU A 98 -6.27 -12.88 2.95
CA LEU A 98 -6.56 -14.18 2.34
C LEU A 98 -7.73 -14.91 3.02
N ARG A 99 -7.86 -14.78 4.35
CA ARG A 99 -9.00 -15.34 5.10
C ARG A 99 -10.32 -14.66 4.77
N ALA A 100 -10.28 -13.33 4.60
CA ALA A 100 -11.41 -12.52 4.21
C ALA A 100 -11.76 -12.65 2.72
N ARG A 101 -11.01 -13.44 1.94
CA ARG A 101 -11.13 -13.57 0.48
C ARG A 101 -10.96 -12.22 -0.26
N ASP A 102 -10.15 -11.33 0.29
CA ASP A 102 -9.79 -10.07 -0.36
C ASP A 102 -8.96 -10.36 -1.62
N SER A 103 -9.35 -9.72 -2.74
CA SER A 103 -8.73 -9.91 -4.05
C SER A 103 -7.26 -9.46 -4.11
N ASN A 104 -6.83 -8.59 -3.19
CA ASN A 104 -5.46 -8.11 -3.09
C ASN A 104 -4.54 -9.05 -2.29
N GLY A 105 -5.08 -10.01 -1.53
CA GLY A 105 -4.28 -10.84 -0.63
C GLY A 105 -3.15 -11.60 -1.34
N ALA A 106 -3.45 -12.24 -2.47
CA ALA A 106 -2.47 -12.99 -3.24
C ALA A 106 -1.42 -12.07 -3.91
N ARG A 107 -1.85 -10.91 -4.39
CA ARG A 107 -0.99 -9.91 -5.01
C ARG A 107 -0.02 -9.29 -4.01
N MET A 108 -0.51 -8.90 -2.83
CA MET A 108 0.35 -8.35 -1.78
C MET A 108 1.36 -9.38 -1.27
N LEU A 109 0.98 -10.66 -1.17
CA LEU A 109 1.93 -11.73 -0.84
C LEU A 109 3.07 -11.80 -1.87
N THR A 110 2.72 -11.77 -3.16
CA THR A 110 3.68 -11.81 -4.26
C THR A 110 4.66 -10.64 -4.18
N LEU A 111 4.14 -9.41 -4.09
CA LEU A 111 4.94 -8.19 -4.00
C LEU A 111 5.93 -8.22 -2.83
N ILE A 112 5.49 -8.71 -1.66
CA ILE A 112 6.37 -8.85 -0.49
C ILE A 112 7.47 -9.89 -0.73
N THR A 113 7.11 -11.05 -1.27
CA THR A 113 8.06 -12.16 -1.47
C THR A 113 9.10 -11.87 -2.54
N GLU A 114 8.77 -11.09 -3.56
CA GLU A 114 9.69 -10.69 -4.64
C GLU A 114 10.80 -9.74 -4.17
N GLN A 115 10.61 -9.04 -3.03
CA GLN A 115 11.65 -8.15 -2.50
C GLN A 115 12.74 -8.91 -1.75
N PHE A 116 12.52 -10.18 -1.39
CA PHE A 116 13.54 -10.97 -0.73
C PHE A 116 14.62 -11.35 -1.75
N PRO A 117 15.91 -11.20 -1.40
CA PRO A 117 16.98 -11.62 -2.30
C PRO A 117 16.81 -13.10 -2.61
N VAL A 118 16.61 -13.44 -3.89
CA VAL A 118 16.68 -14.81 -4.37
C VAL A 118 18.09 -15.28 -4.07
N GLY A 119 18.23 -16.13 -3.06
CA GLY A 119 19.55 -16.55 -2.57
C GLY A 119 20.45 -16.98 -3.72
N SER A 120 21.63 -16.37 -3.79
CA SER A 120 22.73 -16.75 -4.67
C SER A 120 23.08 -18.21 -4.42
N LYS A 121 22.45 -19.12 -5.17
CA LYS A 121 22.72 -20.56 -5.11
C LYS A 121 23.87 -20.95 -6.06
N THR A 122 24.87 -20.08 -6.21
CA THR A 122 25.93 -20.23 -7.22
C THR A 122 27.36 -20.01 -6.72
N ASP A 123 27.64 -19.93 -5.42
CA ASP A 123 29.02 -19.75 -4.92
C ASP A 123 29.54 -20.89 -4.02
N LEU A 124 28.92 -22.08 -4.06
CA LEU A 124 29.36 -23.25 -3.28
C LEU A 124 29.90 -24.41 -4.13
N VAL A 125 30.07 -24.23 -5.44
CA VAL A 125 30.58 -25.30 -6.34
C VAL A 125 32.01 -25.06 -6.83
N GLU A 126 32.58 -23.86 -6.67
CA GLU A 126 33.95 -23.58 -7.12
C GLU A 126 35.06 -23.92 -6.10
N ASP A 127 34.75 -24.03 -4.81
CA ASP A 127 35.77 -24.30 -3.77
C ASP A 127 36.22 -25.79 -3.73
N ALA A 128 35.48 -26.70 -4.37
CA ALA A 128 35.82 -28.12 -4.43
C ALA A 128 36.81 -28.50 -5.54
N ARG A 129 37.19 -27.56 -6.43
CA ARG A 129 38.10 -27.83 -7.55
C ARG A 129 39.55 -27.40 -7.33
N HIS A 130 39.85 -26.69 -6.24
CA HIS A 130 41.21 -26.17 -5.99
C HIS A 130 41.99 -26.92 -4.90
N SER A 131 41.42 -27.94 -4.25
CA SER A 131 42.11 -28.76 -3.24
C SER A 131 42.64 -30.11 -3.75
N HIS A 132 42.72 -30.32 -5.06
CA HIS A 132 43.28 -31.56 -5.62
C HIS A 132 44.53 -31.37 -6.50
N ASP A 133 45.12 -30.17 -6.50
CA ASP A 133 46.38 -29.93 -7.21
C ASP A 133 47.28 -28.94 -6.45
N ARG A 134 47.76 -29.37 -5.28
CA ARG A 134 49.00 -28.90 -4.65
C ARG A 134 49.45 -29.83 -3.53
#